data_AF-A0A7C4VQX5-F1
#
_entry.id   AF-A0A7C4VQX5-F1
#
_cell.length_a   1.000
_cell.length_b   1.000
_cell.length_c   1.000
_cell.angle_alpha   90.00
_cell.angle_beta   90.00
_cell.angle_gamma   90.00
#
_symmetry.space_group_name_H-M   'P 1'
#
loop_
_entity.id
_entity.type
_entity.pdbx_description
1 polymer ?
#
loop_
_entity_poly.entity_id
_entity_poly.type
_entity_poly.pdbx_seq_one_letter_code
_entity_poly.pdbx_strand_id
1 'polypeptide(L)'
;MVLIPFLYEVLLPKDHFSMINLAAPVGYGDPTFFAETLQSCYLPAGYTSDVFWTLLVAKYHGWPGGASSIAVIIVGICLFIVAYKYIKWRITASYLAATTVFSMIMYVVYGGDALLRLCFHLFVGSSIFLAFFMATDPATTPLTYSGQCIFGFGLGVLTVLMQTYMNFLGGSILALVIMNLTSPLLDRAGLQKPIEEKVEKKLPKGKQFETIKTTSCIRCGACMVVCCHNLSPILIKEAFDKGNSKVLKKLRADLCDGCGNCTFVCPARIDLRNFTLRAKASLRTAKN
;
A
#
# COMPACT_ATOMS: atom_id res chain seq x y z
N MET A 1 32.84 21.59 9.97
CA MET A 1 33.25 20.24 10.37
C MET A 1 33.15 20.07 11.89
N VAL A 2 31.98 20.32 12.51
CA VAL A 2 31.74 20.13 13.97
C VAL A 2 30.28 19.71 14.28
N LEU A 3 29.33 19.78 13.35
CA LEU A 3 27.91 19.46 13.64
C LEU A 3 27.50 17.98 13.47
N ILE A 4 28.35 17.14 12.85
CA ILE A 4 28.04 15.73 12.58
C ILE A 4 28.22 14.81 13.82
N PRO A 5 29.21 15.00 14.72
CA PRO A 5 29.38 14.08 15.85
C PRO A 5 28.35 14.25 16.97
N PHE A 6 27.67 15.40 17.10
CA PHE A 6 26.68 15.63 18.17
C PHE A 6 25.31 14.99 17.87
N LEU A 7 24.95 14.86 16.59
CA LEU A 7 23.73 14.14 16.16
C LEU A 7 23.87 12.61 16.25
N TYR A 8 25.10 12.10 16.28
CA TYR A 8 25.41 10.67 16.41
C TYR A 8 25.19 10.14 17.84
N GLU A 9 25.39 10.94 18.88
CA GLU A 9 25.25 10.47 20.27
C GLU A 9 23.81 10.51 20.80
N VAL A 10 22.94 11.33 20.22
CA VAL A 10 21.56 11.52 20.73
C VAL A 10 20.53 10.61 20.03
N LEU A 11 20.80 10.11 18.80
CA LEU A 11 19.77 9.44 17.99
C LEU A 11 19.86 7.92 17.87
N LEU A 12 20.99 7.28 18.20
CA LEU A 12 21.15 5.81 18.01
C LEU A 12 21.97 5.17 19.15
N PRO A 13 21.34 4.37 20.04
CA PRO A 13 22.08 3.57 21.02
C PRO A 13 23.02 2.58 20.30
N LYS A 14 24.31 2.61 20.66
CA LYS A 14 25.44 1.91 20.02
C LYS A 14 25.36 0.37 20.17
N ASP A 15 24.39 -0.10 20.94
CA ASP A 15 24.22 -1.45 21.43
C ASP A 15 23.51 -2.38 20.43
N HIS A 16 22.81 -1.84 19.42
CA HIS A 16 22.10 -2.65 18.41
C HIS A 16 22.90 -2.92 17.12
N PHE A 17 23.97 -2.15 16.84
CA PHE A 17 24.77 -2.32 15.62
C PHE A 17 25.90 -3.36 15.73
N SER A 18 26.10 -3.96 16.90
CA SER A 18 27.01 -5.10 17.13
C SER A 18 26.57 -6.40 16.43
N MET A 19 25.36 -6.43 15.84
CA MET A 19 24.82 -7.58 15.11
C MET A 19 25.23 -7.66 13.63
N ILE A 20 25.92 -6.64 13.08
CA ILE A 20 26.38 -6.64 11.69
C ILE A 20 27.83 -7.12 11.65
N ASN A 21 28.05 -8.39 11.33
CA ASN A 21 29.39 -8.97 11.25
C ASN A 21 29.88 -9.01 9.80
N LEU A 22 30.53 -7.93 9.35
CA LEU A 22 31.15 -7.89 8.02
C LEU A 22 32.39 -8.78 7.89
N ALA A 23 33.01 -9.18 9.01
CA ALA A 23 34.27 -9.93 9.02
C ALA A 23 34.06 -11.45 8.93
N ALA A 24 32.93 -11.97 9.43
CA ALA A 24 32.54 -13.38 9.36
C ALA A 24 31.02 -13.49 9.13
N PRO A 25 30.57 -13.59 7.87
CA PRO A 25 29.15 -13.72 7.56
C PRO A 25 28.60 -15.06 8.06
N VAL A 26 27.35 -15.07 8.53
CA VAL A 26 26.72 -16.28 9.10
C VAL A 26 26.66 -17.39 8.05
N GLY A 27 27.34 -18.51 8.33
CA GLY A 27 27.40 -19.67 7.42
C GLY A 27 28.42 -19.59 6.29
N TYR A 28 29.34 -18.65 6.38
CA TYR A 28 30.43 -18.45 5.44
C TYR A 28 31.77 -18.53 6.19
N GLY A 29 32.53 -19.60 5.95
CA GLY A 29 33.73 -19.96 6.72
C GLY A 29 33.76 -21.47 6.98
N ASP A 30 34.08 -21.87 8.21
CA ASP A 30 34.15 -23.29 8.60
C ASP A 30 32.75 -23.95 8.67
N PRO A 31 32.57 -25.17 8.10
CA PRO A 31 31.32 -25.93 8.15
C PRO A 31 30.81 -26.19 9.59
N THR A 32 31.71 -26.22 10.56
CA THR A 32 31.41 -26.43 11.99
C THR A 32 30.75 -25.22 12.63
N PHE A 33 31.19 -24.00 12.32
CA PHE A 33 30.58 -22.76 12.82
C PHE A 33 29.15 -22.59 12.30
N PHE A 34 28.91 -23.02 11.06
CA PHE A 34 27.58 -23.07 10.46
C PHE A 34 26.65 -24.06 11.16
N ALA A 35 27.13 -25.29 11.40
CA ALA A 35 26.38 -26.32 12.11
C ALA A 35 26.09 -25.90 13.57
N GLU A 36 27.06 -25.30 14.27
CA GLU A 36 26.91 -24.79 15.63
C GLU A 36 25.92 -23.63 15.72
N THR A 37 25.93 -22.69 14.76
CA THR A 37 24.97 -21.56 14.71
C THR A 37 23.55 -22.06 14.47
N LEU A 38 23.37 -23.02 13.54
CA LEU A 38 22.06 -23.65 13.30
C LEU A 38 21.59 -24.43 14.52
N GLN A 39 22.47 -25.20 15.15
CA GLN A 39 22.12 -26.05 16.29
C GLN A 39 21.80 -25.23 17.54
N SER A 40 22.55 -24.15 17.82
CA SER A 40 22.28 -23.23 18.92
C SER A 40 20.92 -22.51 18.80
N CYS A 41 20.42 -22.32 17.58
CA CYS A 41 19.17 -21.60 17.32
C CYS A 41 17.93 -22.50 17.18
N TYR A 42 18.09 -23.79 16.84
CA TYR A 42 16.98 -24.68 16.50
C TYR A 42 16.84 -25.92 17.39
N LEU A 43 17.86 -26.29 18.17
CA LEU A 43 17.84 -27.48 19.04
C LEU A 43 18.45 -27.18 20.43
N PRO A 44 17.94 -27.78 21.52
CA PRO A 44 18.63 -27.74 22.81
C PRO A 44 19.99 -28.47 22.72
N ALA A 45 20.99 -27.97 23.44
CA ALA A 45 22.36 -28.51 23.41
C ALA A 45 22.38 -30.03 23.64
N GLY A 46 22.88 -30.81 22.66
CA GLY A 46 23.07 -32.27 22.77
C GLY A 46 22.30 -33.15 21.77
N TYR A 47 21.47 -32.60 20.87
CA TYR A 47 20.78 -33.39 19.84
C TYR A 47 21.46 -33.26 18.47
N THR A 48 22.11 -34.31 17.96
CA THR A 48 22.76 -34.33 16.63
C THR A 48 21.87 -35.03 15.62
N SER A 49 20.87 -34.34 15.08
CA SER A 49 20.18 -34.76 13.86
C SER A 49 20.88 -34.19 12.63
N ASP A 50 20.80 -34.89 11.50
CA ASP A 50 21.30 -34.40 10.20
C ASP A 50 20.82 -32.97 9.96
N VAL A 51 21.73 -32.08 9.54
CA VAL A 51 21.45 -30.64 9.33
C VAL A 51 20.23 -30.44 8.41
N PHE A 52 20.07 -31.31 7.41
CA PHE A 52 18.91 -31.33 6.51
C PHE A 52 17.59 -31.70 7.21
N TRP A 53 17.62 -32.67 8.14
CA TRP A 53 16.43 -33.05 8.92
C TRP A 53 15.98 -31.92 9.84
N THR A 54 16.94 -31.25 10.48
CA THR A 54 16.71 -30.08 11.32
C THR A 54 16.16 -28.91 10.50
N LEU A 55 16.65 -28.68 9.28
CA LEU A 55 16.16 -27.63 8.39
C LEU A 55 14.78 -27.93 7.79
N LEU A 56 14.44 -29.18 7.50
CA LEU A 56 13.22 -29.53 6.78
C LEU A 56 12.04 -29.89 7.69
N VAL A 57 12.31 -30.61 8.79
CA VAL A 57 11.28 -31.29 9.59
C VAL A 57 11.26 -30.84 11.05
N ALA A 58 12.41 -30.80 11.72
CA ALA A 58 12.49 -30.63 13.17
C ALA A 58 12.97 -29.22 13.56
N LYS A 59 12.25 -28.19 13.11
CA LYS A 59 12.59 -26.81 13.43
C LYS A 59 11.78 -26.32 14.64
N TYR A 60 12.45 -26.18 15.78
CA TYR A 60 11.85 -25.61 16.97
C TYR A 60 12.21 -24.12 17.07
N HIS A 61 11.45 -23.25 16.41
CA HIS A 61 11.49 -21.81 16.69
C HIS A 61 10.08 -21.25 16.84
N GLY A 62 9.93 -20.20 17.65
CA GLY A 62 8.64 -19.63 18.06
C GLY A 62 7.86 -18.88 16.97
N TRP A 63 8.08 -19.16 15.68
CA TRP A 63 7.38 -18.49 14.57
C TRP A 63 6.59 -19.52 13.73
N PRO A 64 5.38 -19.20 13.24
CA PRO A 64 4.49 -20.16 12.54
C PRO A 64 5.07 -20.81 11.28
N GLY A 65 5.90 -20.10 10.52
CA GLY A 65 6.67 -20.65 9.39
C GLY A 65 7.82 -21.58 9.79
N GLY A 66 7.97 -21.83 11.09
CA GLY A 66 9.09 -22.51 11.66
C GLY A 66 8.91 -23.97 11.95
N ALA A 67 7.71 -24.47 12.23
CA ALA A 67 7.56 -25.86 12.68
C ALA A 67 8.05 -26.90 11.65
N SER A 68 7.84 -26.68 10.34
CA SER A 68 8.37 -27.55 9.27
C SER A 68 8.30 -26.87 7.90
N SER A 69 9.41 -26.87 7.16
CA SER A 69 9.46 -26.25 5.82
C SER A 69 8.68 -27.05 4.78
N ILE A 70 8.64 -28.38 4.93
CA ILE A 70 7.89 -29.27 4.03
C ILE A 70 6.39 -28.99 4.14
N ALA A 71 5.85 -28.86 5.35
CA ALA A 71 4.44 -28.57 5.54
C ALA A 71 4.07 -27.21 4.93
N VAL A 72 4.91 -26.19 5.11
CA VAL A 72 4.69 -24.86 4.54
C VAL A 72 4.68 -24.89 3.01
N ILE A 73 5.56 -25.68 2.37
CA ILE A 73 5.56 -25.84 0.90
C ILE A 73 4.26 -26.52 0.44
N ILE A 74 3.85 -27.61 1.09
CA ILE A 74 2.63 -28.34 0.73
C ILE A 74 1.41 -27.44 0.86
N VAL A 75 1.27 -26.73 1.98
CA VAL A 75 0.16 -25.80 2.19
C VAL A 75 0.25 -24.63 1.21
N GLY A 76 1.45 -24.10 0.97
CA GLY A 76 1.66 -23.01 0.01
C GLY A 76 1.25 -23.38 -1.42
N ILE A 77 1.63 -24.57 -1.90
CA ILE A 77 1.22 -25.10 -3.21
C ILE A 77 -0.28 -25.37 -3.25
N CYS A 78 -0.84 -25.98 -2.21
CA CYS A 78 -2.28 -26.24 -2.13
C CYS A 78 -3.08 -24.93 -2.19
N LEU A 79 -2.66 -23.92 -1.43
CA LEU A 79 -3.27 -22.60 -1.42
C LEU A 79 -3.11 -21.90 -2.77
N PHE A 80 -1.97 -22.05 -3.43
CA PHE A 80 -1.74 -21.55 -4.78
C PHE A 80 -2.73 -22.14 -5.80
N ILE A 81 -3.04 -23.44 -5.69
CA ILE A 81 -4.00 -24.12 -6.56
C ILE A 81 -5.43 -23.63 -6.26
N VAL A 82 -5.81 -23.49 -5.00
CA VAL A 82 -7.15 -23.06 -4.58
C VAL A 82 -7.40 -21.57 -4.87
N ALA A 83 -6.39 -20.72 -4.69
CA ALA A 83 -6.51 -19.26 -4.77
C ALA A 83 -5.77 -18.64 -5.98
N TYR A 84 -5.65 -19.38 -7.09
CA TYR A 84 -4.93 -18.94 -8.30
C TYR A 84 -5.42 -17.59 -8.86
N LYS A 85 -6.68 -17.20 -8.61
CA LYS A 85 -7.22 -15.89 -9.01
C LYS A 85 -6.76 -14.72 -8.14
N TYR A 86 -6.43 -14.98 -6.87
CA TYR A 86 -6.10 -13.94 -5.89
C TYR A 86 -4.60 -13.79 -5.69
N ILE A 87 -3.82 -14.86 -5.94
CA ILE A 87 -2.38 -14.88 -5.66
C ILE A 87 -1.57 -14.47 -6.89
N LYS A 88 -0.80 -13.40 -6.73
CA LYS A 88 0.15 -12.89 -7.72
C LYS A 88 1.39 -13.79 -7.78
N TRP A 89 1.31 -14.88 -8.54
CA TRP A 89 2.40 -15.86 -8.69
C TRP A 89 3.76 -15.27 -9.09
N ARG A 90 3.73 -14.14 -9.80
CA ARG A 90 4.91 -13.40 -10.25
C ARG A 90 5.82 -12.99 -9.09
N ILE A 91 5.25 -12.62 -7.93
CA ILE A 91 6.01 -12.18 -6.76
C ILE A 91 6.74 -13.37 -6.13
N THR A 92 6.03 -14.46 -5.88
CA THR A 92 6.61 -15.67 -5.30
C THR A 92 7.66 -16.29 -6.22
N ALA A 93 7.39 -16.33 -7.53
CA ALA A 93 8.34 -16.84 -8.51
C ALA A 93 9.61 -15.98 -8.62
N SER A 94 9.48 -14.64 -8.65
CA SER A 94 10.65 -13.75 -8.72
C SER A 94 11.45 -13.76 -7.42
N TYR A 95 10.79 -13.91 -6.27
CA TYR A 95 11.46 -14.10 -4.97
C TYR A 95 12.29 -15.39 -4.95
N LEU A 96 11.69 -16.55 -5.27
CA LEU A 96 12.40 -17.84 -5.27
C LEU A 96 13.55 -17.87 -6.29
N ALA A 97 13.35 -17.27 -7.46
CA ALA A 97 14.40 -17.14 -8.46
C ALA A 97 15.55 -16.26 -7.94
N ALA A 98 15.24 -15.11 -7.35
CA ALA A 98 16.25 -14.20 -6.81
C ALA A 98 17.03 -14.82 -5.64
N THR A 99 16.36 -15.46 -4.69
CA THR A 99 17.04 -16.13 -3.57
C THR A 99 17.94 -17.26 -4.04
N THR A 100 17.50 -18.05 -5.02
CA THR A 100 18.31 -19.13 -5.61
C THR A 100 19.54 -18.57 -6.32
N VAL A 101 19.36 -17.57 -7.19
CA VAL A 101 20.46 -16.95 -7.94
C VAL A 101 21.46 -16.27 -6.99
N PHE A 102 21.00 -15.48 -6.03
CA PHE A 102 21.88 -14.79 -5.10
C PHE A 102 22.57 -15.74 -4.12
N SER A 103 21.90 -16.81 -3.68
CA SER A 103 22.54 -17.86 -2.90
C SER A 103 23.66 -18.55 -3.68
N MET A 104 23.47 -18.78 -4.98
CA MET A 104 24.51 -19.37 -5.83
C MET A 104 25.67 -18.40 -6.08
N ILE A 105 25.41 -17.11 -6.21
CA ILE A 105 26.45 -16.08 -6.29
C ILE A 105 27.29 -16.10 -5.00
N MET A 106 26.65 -16.12 -3.83
CA MET A 106 27.36 -16.18 -2.56
C MET A 106 28.13 -17.50 -2.38
N TYR A 107 27.64 -18.61 -2.92
CA TYR A 107 28.40 -19.85 -3.00
C TYR A 107 29.72 -19.67 -3.76
N VAL A 108 29.71 -19.03 -4.92
CA VAL A 108 30.92 -18.79 -5.73
C VAL A 108 31.91 -17.85 -5.01
N VAL A 109 31.42 -16.81 -4.33
CA VAL A 109 32.28 -15.81 -3.68
C VAL A 109 33.00 -16.37 -2.44
N TYR A 110 32.29 -17.13 -1.62
CA TYR A 110 32.78 -17.52 -0.30
C TYR A 110 33.09 -19.02 -0.16
N GLY A 111 32.78 -19.85 -1.17
CA GLY A 111 33.06 -21.31 -1.19
C GLY A 111 32.22 -22.13 -0.21
N GLY A 112 32.19 -23.48 -0.34
CA GLY A 112 31.42 -24.38 0.55
C GLY A 112 30.58 -25.40 -0.21
N ASP A 113 29.50 -25.92 0.40
CA ASP A 113 28.54 -26.80 -0.29
C ASP A 113 27.37 -25.99 -0.89
N ALA A 114 27.19 -26.10 -2.21
CA ALA A 114 26.16 -25.35 -2.92
C ALA A 114 24.74 -25.70 -2.46
N LEU A 115 24.45 -27.00 -2.27
CA LEU A 115 23.13 -27.47 -1.85
C LEU A 115 22.78 -26.99 -0.44
N LEU A 116 23.72 -27.13 0.49
CA LEU A 116 23.54 -26.72 1.88
C LEU A 116 23.25 -25.21 1.98
N ARG A 117 23.97 -24.41 1.19
CA ARG A 117 23.85 -22.95 1.18
C ARG A 117 22.54 -22.47 0.54
N LEU A 118 22.11 -23.13 -0.53
CA LEU A 118 20.79 -22.90 -1.12
C LEU A 118 19.67 -23.25 -0.12
N CYS A 119 19.76 -24.42 0.51
CA CYS A 119 18.82 -24.84 1.54
C CYS A 119 18.82 -23.88 2.74
N PHE A 120 19.97 -23.31 3.10
CA PHE A 120 20.05 -22.31 4.15
C PHE A 120 19.18 -21.10 3.80
N HIS A 121 19.43 -20.40 2.70
CA HIS A 121 18.67 -19.17 2.43
C HIS A 121 17.17 -19.42 2.15
N LEU A 122 16.83 -20.55 1.53
CA LEU A 122 15.44 -20.91 1.24
C LEU A 122 14.66 -21.44 2.43
N PHE A 123 15.31 -22.12 3.38
CA PHE A 123 14.62 -22.74 4.49
C PHE A 123 14.89 -22.06 5.81
N VAL A 124 15.97 -21.31 6.01
CA VAL A 124 16.24 -20.67 7.29
C VAL A 124 15.21 -19.60 7.63
N GLY A 125 14.80 -19.63 8.90
CA GLY A 125 13.78 -18.75 9.44
C GLY A 125 12.43 -18.97 8.79
N SER A 126 11.82 -17.87 8.35
CA SER A 126 10.48 -17.82 7.75
C SER A 126 10.50 -17.56 6.25
N SER A 127 11.63 -17.71 5.54
CA SER A 127 11.77 -17.31 4.12
C SER A 127 10.75 -17.97 3.19
N ILE A 128 10.57 -19.30 3.25
CA ILE A 128 9.57 -19.99 2.43
C ILE A 128 8.13 -19.61 2.82
N PHE A 129 7.87 -19.43 4.12
CA PHE A 129 6.56 -18.98 4.61
C PHE A 129 6.24 -17.55 4.14
N LEU A 130 7.24 -16.68 4.19
CA LEU A 130 7.14 -15.31 3.69
C LEU A 130 6.78 -15.30 2.21
N ALA A 131 7.43 -16.14 1.40
CA ALA A 131 7.23 -16.20 -0.06
C ALA A 131 5.79 -16.54 -0.47
N PHE A 132 5.13 -17.44 0.26
CA PHE A 132 3.80 -17.94 -0.08
C PHE A 132 2.66 -17.20 0.64
N PHE A 133 2.87 -16.72 1.87
CA PHE A 133 1.77 -16.22 2.71
C PHE A 133 1.84 -14.72 3.00
N MET A 134 3.03 -14.11 3.06
CA MET A 134 3.17 -12.70 3.46
C MET A 134 3.52 -11.79 2.27
N ALA A 135 4.40 -12.24 1.39
CA ALA A 135 4.84 -11.46 0.22
C ALA A 135 3.72 -11.25 -0.81
N THR A 136 2.64 -12.02 -0.74
CA THR A 136 1.51 -11.97 -1.69
C THR A 136 0.29 -11.22 -1.13
N ASP A 137 0.40 -10.52 0.01
CA ASP A 137 -0.68 -9.72 0.56
C ASP A 137 -1.09 -8.61 -0.43
N PRO A 138 -2.36 -8.57 -0.89
CA PRO A 138 -2.82 -7.53 -1.82
C PRO A 138 -2.75 -6.11 -1.26
N ALA A 139 -2.71 -5.92 0.07
CA ALA A 139 -2.70 -4.58 0.67
C ALA A 139 -1.34 -3.86 0.56
N THR A 140 -0.24 -4.61 0.52
CA THR A 140 1.12 -4.03 0.59
C THR A 140 1.94 -4.19 -0.69
N THR A 141 1.41 -4.90 -1.70
CA THR A 141 2.14 -5.27 -2.92
C THR A 141 1.78 -4.38 -4.13
N PRO A 142 2.73 -4.13 -5.05
CA PRO A 142 2.48 -3.30 -6.22
C PRO A 142 1.40 -3.90 -7.15
N LEU A 143 0.70 -3.02 -7.86
CA LEU A 143 -0.40 -3.36 -8.77
C LEU A 143 0.09 -3.81 -10.14
N THR A 144 1.18 -3.22 -10.63
CA THR A 144 1.69 -3.45 -11.99
C THR A 144 2.47 -4.76 -12.12
N TYR A 145 2.43 -5.40 -13.30
CA TYR A 145 3.15 -6.66 -13.52
C TYR A 145 4.67 -6.50 -13.44
N SER A 146 5.23 -5.42 -13.98
CA SER A 146 6.66 -5.10 -13.88
C SER A 146 7.06 -4.81 -12.44
N GLY A 147 6.23 -4.05 -11.70
CA GLY A 147 6.43 -3.77 -10.29
C GLY A 147 6.44 -5.04 -9.44
N GLN A 148 5.54 -6.00 -9.68
CA GLN A 148 5.52 -7.27 -8.96
C GLN A 148 6.82 -8.08 -9.13
N CYS A 149 7.38 -8.09 -10.34
CA CYS A 149 8.66 -8.77 -10.59
C CYS A 149 9.81 -8.10 -9.86
N ILE A 150 9.94 -6.76 -9.95
CA ILE A 150 10.98 -5.98 -9.28
C ILE A 150 10.86 -6.11 -7.76
N PHE A 151 9.62 -6.10 -7.24
CA PHE A 151 9.35 -6.24 -5.81
C PHE A 151 9.81 -7.61 -5.28
N GLY A 152 9.40 -8.71 -5.91
CA GLY A 152 9.82 -10.04 -5.44
C GLY A 152 11.33 -10.27 -5.63
N PHE A 153 11.93 -9.74 -6.70
CA PHE A 153 13.39 -9.80 -6.88
C PHE A 153 14.12 -9.04 -5.77
N GLY A 154 13.74 -7.77 -5.52
CA GLY A 154 14.33 -6.96 -4.45
C GLY A 154 14.17 -7.60 -3.07
N LEU A 155 13.01 -8.19 -2.80
CA LEU A 155 12.75 -8.93 -1.56
C LEU A 155 13.70 -10.13 -1.38
N GLY A 156 13.94 -10.90 -2.44
CA GLY A 156 14.86 -12.05 -2.42
C GLY A 156 16.31 -11.63 -2.17
N VAL A 157 16.77 -10.57 -2.85
CA VAL A 157 18.12 -10.01 -2.66
C VAL A 157 18.32 -9.50 -1.24
N LEU A 158 17.41 -8.66 -0.76
CA LEU A 158 17.45 -8.13 0.60
C LEU A 158 17.42 -9.28 1.62
N THR A 159 16.62 -10.32 1.40
CA THR A 159 16.58 -11.47 2.32
C THR A 159 17.94 -12.16 2.43
N VAL A 160 18.60 -12.45 1.30
CA VAL A 160 19.94 -13.10 1.32
C VAL A 160 20.98 -12.19 1.98
N LEU A 161 20.98 -10.89 1.66
CA LEU A 161 21.91 -9.93 2.26
C LEU A 161 21.72 -9.82 3.77
N MET A 162 20.48 -9.66 4.23
CA MET A 162 20.17 -9.53 5.65
C MET A 162 20.49 -10.82 6.40
N GLN A 163 20.17 -12.00 5.84
CA GLN A 163 20.52 -13.29 6.47
C GLN A 163 22.03 -13.56 6.52
N THR A 164 22.80 -13.03 5.57
CA THR A 164 24.25 -13.26 5.49
C THR A 164 25.01 -12.33 6.43
N TYR A 165 24.64 -11.04 6.46
CA TYR A 165 25.40 -10.01 7.16
C TYR A 165 24.83 -9.63 8.54
N MET A 166 23.53 -9.88 8.77
CA MET A 166 22.94 -9.71 10.09
C MET A 166 22.95 -11.07 10.79
N ASN A 167 23.39 -11.10 12.04
CA ASN A 167 23.27 -12.26 12.92
C ASN A 167 21.79 -12.49 13.37
N PHE A 168 20.83 -12.30 12.46
CA PHE A 168 19.40 -12.34 12.71
C PHE A 168 18.70 -13.22 11.68
N LEU A 169 18.30 -14.43 12.11
CA LEU A 169 17.61 -15.44 11.28
C LEU A 169 16.23 -15.00 10.79
N GLY A 170 15.68 -13.89 11.32
CA GLY A 170 14.44 -13.25 10.87
C GLY A 170 14.62 -12.18 9.78
N GLY A 171 15.80 -12.08 9.15
CA GLY A 171 16.11 -11.03 8.15
C GLY A 171 15.12 -10.94 6.97
N SER A 172 14.39 -12.01 6.67
CA SER A 172 13.34 -12.07 5.65
C SER A 172 12.16 -11.12 5.93
N ILE A 173 11.77 -10.94 7.20
CA ILE A 173 10.66 -10.05 7.57
C ILE A 173 11.08 -8.58 7.47
N LEU A 174 12.31 -8.26 7.90
CA LEU A 174 12.84 -6.91 7.74
C LEU A 174 12.95 -6.53 6.26
N ALA A 175 13.40 -7.46 5.41
CA ALA A 175 13.40 -7.29 3.97
C ALA A 175 11.98 -7.02 3.41
N LEU A 176 10.95 -7.73 3.91
CA LEU A 176 9.56 -7.48 3.53
C LEU A 176 9.09 -6.08 3.92
N VAL A 177 9.39 -5.63 5.14
CA VAL A 177 9.02 -4.28 5.59
C VAL A 177 9.68 -3.22 4.69
N ILE A 178 10.97 -3.36 4.39
CA ILE A 178 11.69 -2.46 3.49
C ILE A 178 11.05 -2.44 2.10
N MET A 179 10.75 -3.61 1.54
CA MET A 179 10.13 -3.69 0.21
C MET A 179 8.70 -3.18 0.19
N ASN A 180 7.91 -3.40 1.24
CA ASN A 180 6.56 -2.84 1.38
C ASN A 180 6.59 -1.31 1.37
N LEU A 181 7.62 -0.66 1.94
CA LEU A 181 7.79 0.79 1.86
C LEU A 181 8.10 1.28 0.44
N THR A 182 8.71 0.43 -0.40
CA THR A 182 9.01 0.76 -1.81
C THR A 182 7.84 0.52 -2.76
N SER A 183 6.78 -0.18 -2.35
CA SER A 183 5.61 -0.45 -3.21
C SER A 183 4.94 0.82 -3.77
N PRO A 184 4.68 1.91 -3.02
CA PRO A 184 4.10 3.13 -3.59
C PRO A 184 5.03 3.83 -4.60
N LEU A 185 6.35 3.71 -4.43
CA LEU A 185 7.32 4.25 -5.39
C LEU A 185 7.28 3.46 -6.69
N LEU A 186 7.15 2.14 -6.58
CA LEU A 186 7.10 1.24 -7.73
C LEU A 186 5.78 1.38 -8.50
N ASP A 187 4.67 1.60 -7.81
CA ASP A 187 3.39 1.90 -8.44
C ASP A 187 3.40 3.28 -9.13
N ARG A 188 4.03 4.31 -8.55
CA ARG A 188 4.18 5.61 -9.24
C ARG A 188 5.04 5.51 -10.51
N ALA A 189 6.05 4.65 -10.50
CA ALA A 189 6.91 4.43 -11.67
C ALA A 189 6.22 3.57 -12.74
N GLY A 190 5.40 2.59 -12.33
CA GLY A 190 4.76 1.63 -13.22
C GLY A 190 3.37 2.04 -13.73
N LEU A 191 2.61 2.81 -12.96
CA LEU A 191 1.27 3.24 -13.36
C LEU A 191 1.38 4.32 -14.41
N GLN A 192 0.81 4.05 -15.58
CA GLN A 192 0.60 5.08 -16.58
C GLN A 192 -0.34 6.12 -15.98
N LYS A 193 0.09 7.37 -15.92
CA LYS A 193 -0.85 8.49 -15.71
C LYS A 193 -1.96 8.30 -16.75
N PRO A 194 -3.25 8.35 -16.37
CA PRO A 194 -4.32 8.28 -17.34
C PRO A 194 -4.01 9.34 -18.37
N ILE A 195 -3.75 8.90 -19.60
CA ILE A 195 -3.59 9.80 -20.72
C ILE A 195 -4.93 10.50 -20.77
N GLU A 196 -4.98 11.77 -20.38
CA GLU A 196 -6.11 12.63 -20.66
C GLU A 196 -6.14 12.79 -22.17
N GLU A 197 -6.55 11.74 -22.88
CA GLU A 197 -7.06 11.89 -24.22
C GLU A 197 -8.33 12.70 -24.00
N LYS A 198 -8.19 14.01 -24.19
CA LYS A 198 -9.29 14.95 -24.23
C LYS A 198 -10.05 14.61 -25.51
N VAL A 199 -10.75 13.49 -25.51
CA VAL A 199 -11.75 13.16 -26.51
C VAL A 199 -12.77 14.27 -26.34
N GLU A 200 -12.65 15.29 -27.18
CA GLU A 200 -13.59 16.38 -27.27
C GLU A 200 -14.89 15.75 -27.77
N LYS A 201 -15.66 15.23 -26.82
CA LYS A 201 -16.99 14.71 -27.09
C LYS A 201 -17.73 15.89 -27.71
N LYS A 202 -17.99 15.82 -29.02
CA LYS A 202 -18.98 16.68 -29.67
C LYS A 202 -20.31 16.36 -28.98
N LEU A 203 -20.57 17.09 -27.90
CA LEU A 203 -21.82 17.01 -27.18
C LEU A 203 -22.89 17.29 -28.23
N PRO A 204 -23.89 16.40 -28.42
CA PRO A 204 -25.02 16.74 -29.26
C PRO A 204 -25.55 18.08 -28.74
N LYS A 205 -25.81 19.04 -29.64
CA LYS A 205 -26.37 20.34 -29.26
C LYS A 205 -27.49 20.07 -28.28
N GLY A 206 -27.29 20.46 -27.02
CA GLY A 206 -28.16 20.04 -25.93
C GLY A 206 -29.59 20.34 -26.35
N LYS A 207 -30.45 19.31 -26.41
CA LYS A 207 -31.89 19.54 -26.53
C LYS A 207 -32.21 20.55 -25.44
N GLN A 208 -32.69 21.73 -25.82
CA GLN A 208 -33.17 22.69 -24.85
C GLN A 208 -34.27 21.97 -24.09
N PHE A 209 -33.97 21.60 -22.83
CA PHE A 209 -34.94 20.95 -21.99
C PHE A 209 -36.14 21.89 -21.92
N GLU A 210 -37.28 21.38 -22.35
CA GLU A 210 -38.54 22.10 -22.36
C GLU A 210 -38.73 22.70 -20.97
N THR A 211 -38.92 24.02 -20.91
CA THR A 211 -39.01 24.75 -19.65
C THR A 211 -40.15 24.16 -18.84
N ILE A 212 -39.78 23.42 -17.78
CA ILE A 212 -40.74 22.76 -16.91
C ILE A 212 -41.72 23.83 -16.41
N LYS A 213 -43.01 23.65 -16.66
CA LYS A 213 -44.05 24.57 -16.20
C LYS A 213 -43.98 24.66 -14.67
N THR A 214 -43.45 25.76 -14.15
CA THR A 214 -43.38 26.04 -12.72
C THR A 214 -44.67 26.73 -12.29
N THR A 215 -45.20 26.36 -11.14
CA THR A 215 -46.33 27.06 -10.51
C THR A 215 -45.82 28.12 -9.53
N SER A 216 -46.72 28.99 -9.06
CA SER A 216 -46.41 29.98 -8.03
C SER A 216 -45.98 29.33 -6.72
N CYS A 217 -45.06 29.97 -5.99
CA CYS A 217 -44.64 29.48 -4.69
C CYS A 217 -45.80 29.51 -3.69
N ILE A 218 -46.10 28.36 -3.07
CA ILE A 218 -47.13 28.23 -2.02
C ILE A 218 -46.60 28.46 -0.60
N ARG A 219 -45.35 28.92 -0.45
CA ARG A 219 -44.66 29.19 0.83
C ARG A 219 -44.66 28.03 1.84
N CYS A 220 -44.64 26.77 1.38
CA CYS A 220 -44.60 25.58 2.23
C CYS A 220 -43.33 25.42 3.11
N GLY A 221 -42.28 26.20 2.87
CA GLY A 221 -41.05 26.18 3.68
C GLY A 221 -40.10 24.99 3.44
N ALA A 222 -40.47 23.99 2.65
CA ALA A 222 -39.65 22.78 2.42
C ALA A 222 -38.20 23.08 2.00
N CYS A 223 -38.01 24.09 1.13
CA CYS A 223 -36.68 24.49 0.66
C CYS A 223 -35.74 25.01 1.77
N MET A 224 -36.28 25.49 2.90
CA MET A 224 -35.50 25.95 4.05
C MET A 224 -35.09 24.77 4.93
N VAL A 225 -36.02 23.83 5.14
CA VAL A 225 -35.80 22.64 5.96
C VAL A 225 -34.68 21.76 5.38
N VAL A 226 -34.62 21.63 4.05
CA VAL A 226 -33.65 20.76 3.38
C VAL A 226 -32.30 21.43 3.08
N CYS A 227 -32.13 22.71 3.41
CA CYS A 227 -30.93 23.47 3.08
C CYS A 227 -29.80 23.16 4.08
N CYS A 228 -28.69 22.58 3.59
CA CYS A 228 -27.51 22.28 4.41
C CYS A 228 -26.85 23.52 5.05
N HIS A 229 -27.15 24.72 4.53
CA HIS A 229 -26.61 26.00 5.00
C HIS A 229 -27.63 26.85 5.76
N ASN A 230 -28.82 26.31 6.05
CA ASN A 230 -29.95 27.04 6.64
C ASN A 230 -30.25 28.37 5.93
N LEU A 231 -30.08 28.40 4.61
CA LEU A 231 -30.46 29.53 3.80
C LEU A 231 -31.98 29.52 3.59
N SER A 232 -32.51 30.65 3.14
CA SER A 232 -33.89 30.76 2.65
C SER A 232 -33.89 30.90 1.12
N PRO A 233 -33.76 29.81 0.33
CA PRO A 233 -33.67 29.87 -1.12
C PRO A 233 -34.80 30.65 -1.78
N ILE A 234 -36.02 30.59 -1.22
CA ILE A 234 -37.17 31.31 -1.75
C ILE A 234 -37.03 32.83 -1.60
N LEU A 235 -36.54 33.32 -0.45
CA LEU A 235 -36.29 34.74 -0.23
C LEU A 235 -35.10 35.23 -1.06
N ILE A 236 -34.09 34.38 -1.24
CA ILE A 236 -32.95 34.66 -2.12
C ILE A 236 -33.44 34.80 -3.56
N LYS A 237 -34.32 33.91 -4.03
CA LYS A 237 -34.96 34.04 -5.35
C LYS A 237 -35.76 35.33 -5.45
N GLU A 238 -36.63 35.64 -4.49
CA GLU A 238 -37.43 36.88 -4.50
C GLU A 238 -36.55 38.14 -4.51
N ALA A 239 -35.46 38.14 -3.74
CA ALA A 239 -34.50 39.25 -3.71
C ALA A 239 -33.71 39.36 -5.02
N PHE A 240 -33.38 38.23 -5.63
CA PHE A 240 -32.71 38.17 -6.93
C PHE A 240 -33.62 38.66 -8.07
N ASP A 241 -34.89 38.23 -8.08
CA ASP A 241 -35.89 38.68 -9.07
C ASP A 241 -36.11 40.21 -8.97
N LYS A 242 -36.00 40.78 -7.77
CA LYS A 242 -36.06 42.24 -7.53
C LYS A 242 -34.73 42.97 -7.77
N GLY A 243 -33.65 42.27 -8.10
CA GLY A 243 -32.31 42.85 -8.30
C GLY A 243 -31.68 43.49 -7.05
N ASN A 244 -32.16 43.16 -5.85
CA ASN A 244 -31.72 43.84 -4.63
C ASN A 244 -30.48 43.18 -4.02
N SER A 245 -29.30 43.65 -4.44
CA SER A 245 -28.00 43.13 -3.98
C SER A 245 -27.74 43.30 -2.47
N LYS A 246 -28.30 44.35 -1.84
CA LYS A 246 -28.19 44.57 -0.39
C LYS A 246 -28.89 43.46 0.40
N VAL A 247 -30.10 43.09 -0.03
CA VAL A 247 -30.88 42.01 0.60
C VAL A 247 -30.24 40.64 0.35
N LEU A 248 -29.68 40.41 -0.84
CA LEU A 248 -28.94 39.17 -1.14
C LEU A 248 -27.73 38.95 -0.21
N LYS A 249 -26.98 40.01 0.10
CA LYS A 249 -25.89 39.95 1.10
C LYS A 249 -26.42 39.63 2.49
N LYS A 250 -27.55 40.25 2.89
CA LYS A 250 -28.20 39.98 4.19
C LYS A 250 -28.66 38.53 4.32
N LEU A 251 -29.17 37.95 3.23
CA LEU A 251 -29.61 36.55 3.16
C LEU A 251 -28.46 35.55 2.99
N ARG A 252 -27.19 36.01 2.94
CA ARG A 252 -25.98 35.20 2.77
C ARG A 252 -26.05 34.24 1.57
N ALA A 253 -26.54 34.73 0.43
CA ALA A 253 -26.66 33.93 -0.81
C ALA A 253 -25.31 33.40 -1.32
N ASP A 254 -24.19 33.99 -0.88
CA ASP A 254 -22.81 33.58 -1.17
C ASP A 254 -22.44 32.21 -0.59
N LEU A 255 -23.12 31.74 0.46
CA LEU A 255 -22.85 30.45 1.11
C LEU A 255 -23.40 29.24 0.32
N CYS A 256 -24.17 29.44 -0.74
CA CYS A 256 -24.77 28.33 -1.47
C CYS A 256 -23.71 27.49 -2.23
N ASP A 257 -23.65 26.18 -1.96
CA ASP A 257 -22.76 25.23 -2.65
C ASP A 257 -23.40 24.53 -3.85
N GLY A 258 -24.68 24.79 -4.13
CA GLY A 258 -25.34 24.29 -5.34
C GLY A 258 -25.76 22.81 -5.33
N CYS A 259 -25.93 22.20 -4.15
CA CYS A 259 -26.32 20.79 -4.00
C CYS A 259 -27.70 20.43 -4.60
N GLY A 260 -28.62 21.39 -4.72
CA GLY A 260 -29.89 21.21 -5.43
C GLY A 260 -31.08 20.65 -4.64
N ASN A 261 -30.90 20.37 -3.35
CA ASN A 261 -31.97 19.79 -2.51
C ASN A 261 -33.23 20.67 -2.46
N CYS A 262 -33.07 21.99 -2.50
CA CYS A 262 -34.17 22.95 -2.51
C CYS A 262 -35.02 22.90 -3.79
N THR A 263 -34.41 22.66 -4.96
CA THR A 263 -35.15 22.47 -6.23
C THR A 263 -35.88 21.15 -6.21
N PHE A 264 -35.23 20.08 -5.72
CA PHE A 264 -35.80 18.74 -5.70
C PHE A 264 -37.04 18.63 -4.80
N VAL A 265 -37.01 19.25 -3.61
CA VAL A 265 -38.15 19.23 -2.68
C VAL A 265 -39.26 20.22 -3.05
N CYS A 266 -39.08 21.08 -4.06
CA CYS A 266 -40.03 22.15 -4.34
C CYS A 266 -41.31 21.60 -4.96
N PRO A 267 -42.48 21.66 -4.28
CA PRO A 267 -43.74 21.17 -4.86
C PRO A 267 -44.19 22.03 -6.05
N ALA A 268 -43.78 23.30 -6.09
CA ALA A 268 -44.06 24.22 -7.19
C ALA A 268 -43.11 24.05 -8.40
N ARG A 269 -42.19 23.07 -8.33
CA ARG A 269 -41.14 22.80 -9.33
C ARG A 269 -40.26 24.02 -9.68
N ILE A 270 -40.11 24.96 -8.74
CA ILE A 270 -39.28 26.15 -8.92
C ILE A 270 -37.81 25.73 -8.82
N ASP A 271 -37.01 26.13 -9.81
CA ASP A 271 -35.58 25.84 -9.85
C ASP A 271 -34.74 26.76 -8.94
N LEU A 272 -34.96 26.59 -7.63
CA LEU A 272 -34.32 27.39 -6.59
C LEU A 272 -32.78 27.33 -6.66
N ARG A 273 -32.19 26.18 -6.97
CA ARG A 273 -30.75 25.98 -7.13
C ARG A 273 -30.14 26.94 -8.15
N ASN A 274 -30.69 26.98 -9.37
CA ASN A 274 -30.12 27.82 -10.41
C ASN A 274 -30.32 29.32 -10.09
N PHE A 275 -31.45 29.70 -9.50
CA PHE A 275 -31.65 31.08 -9.03
C PHE A 275 -30.67 31.47 -7.91
N THR A 276 -30.44 30.61 -6.91
CA THR A 276 -29.49 30.90 -5.83
C THR A 276 -28.04 30.95 -6.32
N LEU A 277 -27.66 30.12 -7.30
CA LEU A 277 -26.33 30.17 -7.92
C LEU A 277 -26.14 31.44 -8.77
N ARG A 278 -27.16 31.85 -9.52
CA ARG A 278 -27.15 33.13 -10.27
C ARG A 278 -27.08 34.32 -9.31
N ALA A 279 -27.79 34.27 -8.18
CA ALA A 279 -27.71 35.28 -7.14
C ALA A 279 -26.29 35.37 -6.53
N LYS A 280 -25.68 34.22 -6.21
CA LYS A 280 -24.28 34.14 -5.76
C LYS A 280 -23.31 34.72 -6.79
N ALA A 281 -23.51 34.43 -8.09
CA ALA A 281 -22.70 35.00 -9.16
C ALA A 281 -22.87 36.53 -9.25
N SER A 282 -24.10 37.05 -9.15
CA SER A 282 -24.37 38.49 -9.18
C SER A 282 -23.72 39.26 -8.03
N LEU A 283 -23.59 38.63 -6.84
CA LEU A 283 -22.85 39.19 -5.72
C LEU A 283 -21.33 39.24 -5.94
N ARG A 284 -20.77 38.31 -6.74
CA ARG A 284 -19.35 38.30 -7.10
C ARG A 284 -19.03 39.40 -8.10
N THR A 285 -19.89 39.58 -9.10
CA THR A 285 -19.71 40.65 -10.11
C THR A 285 -19.87 42.04 -9.51
N ALA A 286 -20.76 42.23 -8.53
CA ALA A 286 -20.95 43.52 -7.84
C ALA A 286 -19.87 43.85 -6.78
N LYS A 287 -18.84 43.00 -6.64
CA LYS A 287 -17.72 43.19 -5.69
C LYS A 287 -16.44 43.67 -6.38
N ASN A 288 -16.41 43.60 -7.72
CA ASN A 288 -15.39 44.20 -8.59
C ASN A 288 -15.90 45.54 -9.11
#